data_AF-A0A2N8MZ92-F1
#
_entry.id   AF-A0A2N8MZ92-F1
#
_cell.length_a   1.000
_cell.length_b   1.000
_cell.length_c   1.000
_cell.angle_alpha   90.00
_cell.angle_beta   90.00
_cell.angle_gamma   90.00
#
_symmetry.space_group_name_H-M   'P 1'
#
loop_
_entity.id
_entity.type
_entity.pdbx_description
1 polymer ?
#
loop_
_entity_poly.entity_id
_entity_poly.type
_entity_poly.pdbx_seq_one_letter_code
_entity_poly.pdbx_strand_id
1 'polypeptide(L)'
;MTYGQYAPPKKPKTWLWITLVLVFVLIAGGVAFTGFVTPGFFKSKADTTSRATPEQLSQSFVNGVNEERVSQLWCAIRSKRSYAFEQAMATAAGAQLSTPAHQRAAQEYSAAFTSAGLAVGIAMIPGEGGWCVRDAKVGGEPEPLPGIETRPSPRPDVKTGEEAGTKFVDAINARDIPAALSVLCDKVPDTTRDGVQQVIHGEASYTVDKADVLTTAEQTILHLSGLIDGVQGPGRVETEDGAEGGPCVTSFSPDSD
;
A
#
# COMPACT_ATOMS: atom_id res chain seq x y z
N MET A 1 74.94 -23.51 -33.47
CA MET A 1 73.63 -23.67 -34.13
C MET A 1 72.57 -23.11 -33.19
N THR A 2 71.72 -22.25 -33.75
CA THR A 2 70.73 -21.36 -33.12
C THR A 2 69.48 -22.09 -32.61
N TYR A 3 68.54 -21.32 -32.01
CA TYR A 3 67.17 -21.62 -31.53
C TYR A 3 67.04 -21.88 -30.02
N GLY A 4 66.20 -21.19 -29.23
CA GLY A 4 65.22 -20.13 -29.51
C GLY A 4 64.62 -19.60 -28.19
N GLN A 5 64.38 -18.30 -28.13
CA GLN A 5 63.64 -17.63 -27.06
C GLN A 5 62.16 -18.00 -27.14
N TYR A 6 61.58 -18.54 -26.06
CA TYR A 6 60.14 -18.64 -25.90
C TYR A 6 59.66 -17.52 -24.97
N ALA A 7 58.98 -16.53 -25.55
CA ALA A 7 58.25 -15.52 -24.80
C ALA A 7 57.07 -16.18 -24.05
N PRO A 8 56.77 -15.76 -22.81
CA PRO A 8 55.64 -16.31 -22.08
C PRO A 8 54.30 -15.92 -22.75
N PRO A 9 53.30 -16.82 -22.76
CA PRO A 9 52.05 -16.62 -23.46
C PRO A 9 51.25 -15.45 -22.86
N LYS A 10 50.83 -14.52 -23.73
CA LYS A 10 49.88 -13.45 -23.37
C LYS A 10 48.51 -14.07 -23.12
N LYS A 11 48.05 -14.09 -21.87
CA LYS A 11 46.68 -14.51 -21.53
C LYS A 11 45.66 -13.57 -22.19
N PRO A 12 44.59 -14.09 -22.83
CA PRO A 12 43.54 -13.26 -23.39
C PRO A 12 42.72 -12.59 -22.27
N LYS A 13 42.50 -11.28 -22.40
CA LYS A 13 41.76 -10.43 -21.45
C LYS A 13 40.30 -10.86 -21.25
N THR A 14 39.80 -11.78 -22.06
CA THR A 14 38.43 -12.33 -21.99
C THR A 14 38.16 -13.11 -20.71
N TRP A 15 39.18 -13.76 -20.12
CA TRP A 15 39.00 -14.49 -18.86
C TRP A 15 38.76 -13.53 -17.67
N LEU A 16 39.42 -12.38 -17.64
CA LEU A 16 39.24 -11.41 -16.55
C LEU A 16 37.79 -10.90 -16.45
N TRP A 17 37.12 -10.72 -17.59
CA TRP A 17 35.72 -10.26 -17.64
C TRP A 17 34.73 -11.35 -17.20
N ILE A 18 34.98 -12.61 -17.60
CA ILE A 18 34.13 -13.74 -17.16
C ILE A 18 34.25 -13.93 -15.65
N THR A 19 35.45 -13.81 -15.08
CA THR A 19 35.65 -13.88 -13.62
C THR A 19 34.98 -12.70 -12.90
N LEU A 20 35.03 -11.49 -13.47
CA LEU A 20 34.45 -10.29 -12.86
C LEU A 20 32.91 -10.33 -12.84
N VAL A 21 32.29 -10.80 -13.93
CA VAL A 21 30.82 -10.96 -13.99
C VAL A 21 30.36 -12.07 -13.05
N LEU A 22 31.10 -13.17 -12.94
CA LEU A 22 30.77 -14.25 -12.01
C LEU A 22 30.91 -13.81 -10.54
N VAL A 23 31.92 -12.99 -10.21
CA VAL A 23 32.07 -12.37 -8.89
C VAL A 23 30.94 -11.38 -8.61
N PHE A 24 30.49 -10.59 -9.59
CA PHE A 24 29.38 -9.67 -9.41
C PHE A 24 28.05 -10.41 -9.18
N VAL A 25 27.81 -11.51 -9.89
CA VAL A 25 26.63 -12.37 -9.68
C VAL A 25 26.69 -13.12 -8.36
N LEU A 26 27.89 -13.51 -7.88
CA LEU A 26 28.06 -14.08 -6.54
C LEU A 26 27.91 -13.06 -5.42
N ILE A 27 28.30 -11.80 -5.62
CA ILE A 27 28.08 -10.70 -4.65
C ILE A 27 26.61 -10.27 -4.66
N ALA A 28 25.94 -10.29 -5.81
CA ALA A 28 24.52 -9.94 -5.92
C ALA A 28 23.58 -11.10 -5.52
N GLY A 29 24.01 -12.36 -5.65
CA GLY A 29 23.20 -13.55 -5.38
C GLY A 29 23.54 -14.31 -4.10
N GLY A 30 24.64 -13.95 -3.40
CA GLY A 30 25.22 -14.74 -2.31
C GLY A 30 25.38 -14.01 -0.97
N VAL A 31 24.63 -12.94 -0.71
CA VAL A 31 24.54 -12.34 0.64
C VAL A 31 23.21 -12.71 1.28
N ALA A 32 23.05 -14.01 1.54
CA ALA A 32 22.12 -14.51 2.53
C ALA A 32 22.80 -15.68 3.26
N PHE A 33 22.97 -15.51 4.58
CA PHE A 33 23.38 -16.51 5.59
C PHE A 33 24.87 -16.92 5.54
N THR A 34 25.76 -16.55 6.46
CA THR A 34 25.71 -16.66 7.93
C THR A 34 26.89 -15.89 8.54
N GLY A 35 26.74 -15.39 9.78
CA GLY A 35 27.87 -15.07 10.66
C GLY A 35 28.08 -13.58 10.96
N PHE A 36 27.75 -13.20 12.20
CA PHE A 36 28.20 -12.02 12.94
C PHE A 36 29.26 -11.13 12.26
N VAL A 37 28.83 -9.95 11.84
CA VAL A 37 29.67 -8.76 11.71
C VAL A 37 28.99 -7.65 12.49
N THR A 38 29.48 -7.38 13.69
CA THR A 38 29.41 -6.02 14.21
C THR A 38 30.78 -5.42 13.98
N PRO A 39 30.92 -4.45 13.06
CA PRO A 39 31.74 -3.31 13.43
C PRO A 39 31.15 -1.99 12.94
N GLY A 40 31.12 -1.00 13.83
CA GLY A 40 30.83 0.38 13.48
C GLY A 40 31.81 0.87 12.41
N PHE A 41 31.32 1.05 11.19
CA PHE A 41 32.03 1.78 10.15
C PHE A 41 31.10 2.40 9.10
N PHE A 42 29.93 2.91 9.48
CA PHE A 42 29.30 3.99 8.74
C PHE A 42 28.48 4.86 9.71
N LYS A 43 28.98 6.07 10.01
CA LYS A 43 28.10 7.22 10.31
C LYS A 43 27.45 7.70 9.00
N SER A 44 26.92 6.78 8.19
CA SER A 44 25.87 7.16 7.26
C SER A 44 24.64 7.34 8.13
N LYS A 45 23.92 8.45 7.94
CA LYS A 45 22.58 8.59 8.54
C LYS A 45 21.79 7.32 8.24
N ALA A 46 20.96 6.91 9.19
CA ALA A 46 20.10 5.76 8.96
C ALA A 46 19.28 6.05 7.70
N ASP A 47 19.18 5.07 6.79
CA ASP A 47 18.35 5.26 5.61
C ASP A 47 16.89 5.32 6.07
N THR A 48 16.21 6.39 5.71
CA THR A 48 14.82 6.68 6.10
C THR A 48 13.89 6.81 4.89
N THR A 49 14.41 6.50 3.70
CA THR A 49 13.73 6.76 2.42
C THR A 49 13.74 5.58 1.46
N SER A 50 14.60 4.59 1.69
CA SER A 50 14.69 3.43 0.82
C SER A 50 13.40 2.62 0.80
N ARG A 51 12.97 2.32 -0.43
CA ARG A 51 11.70 1.65 -0.69
C ARG A 51 11.76 0.65 -1.86
N ALA A 52 12.94 0.24 -2.32
CA ALA A 52 13.03 -0.61 -3.51
C ALA A 52 12.55 -2.05 -3.23
N THR A 53 12.70 -2.54 -2.00
CA THR A 53 12.17 -3.84 -1.54
C THR A 53 11.40 -3.70 -0.23
N PRO A 54 10.53 -4.67 0.14
CA PRO A 54 9.85 -4.69 1.43
C PRO A 54 10.81 -4.67 2.63
N GLU A 55 11.95 -5.37 2.53
CA GLU A 55 12.96 -5.42 3.58
C GLU A 55 13.58 -4.04 3.79
N GLN A 56 13.98 -3.38 2.70
CA GLN A 56 14.53 -2.02 2.76
C GLN A 56 13.52 -1.01 3.29
N LEU A 57 12.25 -1.12 2.87
CA LEU A 57 11.17 -0.28 3.35
C LEU A 57 10.93 -0.47 4.86
N SER A 58 10.84 -1.72 5.33
CA SER A 58 10.61 -2.02 6.75
C SER A 58 11.72 -1.44 7.63
N GLN A 59 12.98 -1.58 7.20
CA GLN A 59 14.11 -0.99 7.93
C GLN A 59 14.08 0.54 7.87
N SER A 60 13.77 1.12 6.71
CA SER A 60 13.67 2.58 6.56
C SER A 60 12.54 3.16 7.39
N PHE A 61 11.44 2.43 7.55
CA PHE A 61 10.31 2.83 8.38
C PHE A 61 10.69 2.83 9.86
N VAL A 62 11.33 1.76 10.35
CA VAL A 62 11.85 1.69 11.73
C VAL A 62 12.86 2.81 12.01
N ASN A 63 13.78 3.06 11.07
CA ASN A 63 14.72 4.18 11.16
C ASN A 63 13.97 5.53 11.15
N GLY A 64 12.94 5.65 10.32
CA GLY A 64 12.08 6.83 10.20
C GLY A 64 11.29 7.09 11.47
N VAL A 65 10.88 6.07 12.24
CA VAL A 65 10.26 6.27 13.56
C VAL A 65 11.25 6.93 14.50
N ASN A 66 12.50 6.47 14.53
CA ASN A 66 13.55 7.06 15.38
C ASN A 66 13.98 8.47 14.94
N GLU A 67 13.80 8.84 13.67
CA GLU A 67 14.15 10.15 13.11
C GLU A 67 12.94 11.08 12.85
N GLU A 68 11.72 10.68 13.24
CA GLU A 68 10.47 11.41 12.99
C GLU A 68 10.22 11.71 11.49
N ARG A 69 10.52 10.74 10.61
CA ARG A 69 10.46 10.85 9.14
C ARG A 69 9.56 9.85 8.42
N VAL A 70 8.73 9.10 9.15
CA VAL A 70 7.86 8.05 8.58
C VAL A 70 6.87 8.56 7.54
N SER A 71 6.51 9.86 7.57
CA SER A 71 5.49 10.47 6.70
C SER A 71 5.75 10.26 5.19
N GLN A 72 7.01 10.12 4.79
CA GLN A 72 7.45 9.97 3.39
C GLN A 72 7.37 8.53 2.86
N LEU A 73 7.22 7.55 3.77
CA LEU A 73 7.21 6.12 3.43
C LEU A 73 5.79 5.56 3.28
N TRP A 74 4.79 6.33 3.70
CA TRP A 74 3.39 5.99 3.49
C TRP A 74 3.01 6.06 2.01
N CYS A 75 2.08 5.20 1.61
CA CYS A 75 1.47 5.31 0.29
C CYS A 75 0.70 6.64 0.20
N ALA A 76 0.89 7.39 -0.90
CA ALA A 76 0.23 8.68 -1.12
C ALA A 76 -1.30 8.54 -1.17
N ILE A 77 -1.76 7.45 -1.77
CA ILE A 77 -3.14 6.96 -1.77
C ILE A 77 -3.06 5.52 -1.26
N ARG A 78 -4.12 5.02 -0.61
CA ARG A 78 -4.20 3.63 -0.09
C ARG A 78 -3.40 3.45 1.19
N SER A 79 -3.36 4.47 2.05
CA SER A 79 -2.75 4.34 3.38
C SER A 79 -3.72 4.69 4.51
N LYS A 80 -3.84 3.79 5.48
CA LYS A 80 -4.44 4.04 6.78
C LYS A 80 -3.40 4.62 7.72
N ARG A 81 -3.54 5.91 8.02
CA ARG A 81 -2.74 6.57 9.07
C ARG A 81 -3.54 6.55 10.36
N SER A 82 -3.49 5.43 11.07
CA SER A 82 -4.30 5.28 12.28
C SER A 82 -3.89 6.30 13.34
N TYR A 83 -4.87 6.99 13.92
CA TYR A 83 -4.62 7.99 14.97
C TYR A 83 -3.91 7.37 16.19
N ALA A 84 -4.23 6.11 16.50
CA ALA A 84 -3.58 5.36 17.57
C ALA A 84 -2.08 5.13 17.31
N PHE A 85 -1.70 4.82 16.06
CA PHE A 85 -0.29 4.70 15.69
C PHE A 85 0.43 6.04 15.81
N GLU A 86 -0.14 7.11 15.24
CA GLU A 86 0.50 8.44 15.25
C GLU A 86 0.72 8.95 16.69
N GLN A 87 -0.26 8.78 17.58
CA GLN A 87 -0.10 9.11 19.00
C GLN A 87 0.97 8.25 19.69
N ALA A 88 1.00 6.94 19.42
CA ALA A 88 2.01 6.07 19.99
C ALA A 88 3.40 6.47 19.52
N MET A 89 3.57 6.80 18.23
CA MET A 89 4.86 7.15 17.65
C MET A 89 5.36 8.54 18.04
N ALA A 90 4.48 9.48 18.40
CA ALA A 90 4.86 10.81 18.88
C ALA A 90 5.72 10.80 20.16
N THR A 91 5.71 9.70 20.91
CA THR A 91 6.52 9.54 22.15
C THR A 91 7.48 8.35 22.06
N ALA A 92 7.53 7.70 20.90
CA ALA A 92 8.25 6.46 20.71
C ALA A 92 9.75 6.71 20.52
N ALA A 93 10.57 5.86 21.11
CA ALA A 93 12.01 5.88 20.94
C ALA A 93 12.57 4.45 20.95
N GLY A 94 13.69 4.26 20.28
CA GLY A 94 14.39 2.98 20.25
C GLY A 94 13.65 1.92 19.44
N ALA A 95 13.02 2.33 18.33
CA ALA A 95 12.33 1.41 17.44
C ALA A 95 13.33 0.39 16.86
N GLN A 96 12.99 -0.90 16.94
CA GLN A 96 13.81 -2.01 16.45
C GLN A 96 12.95 -3.04 15.74
N LEU A 97 13.39 -3.49 14.57
CA LEU A 97 12.71 -4.53 13.82
C LEU A 97 12.69 -5.83 14.63
N SER A 98 11.51 -6.35 14.93
CA SER A 98 11.31 -7.58 15.70
C SER A 98 10.94 -8.75 14.81
N THR A 99 10.24 -8.48 13.70
CA THR A 99 9.87 -9.46 12.69
C THR A 99 10.24 -8.90 11.33
N PRO A 100 11.15 -9.56 10.59
CA PRO A 100 11.52 -9.14 9.23
C PRO A 100 10.31 -9.12 8.29
N ALA A 101 10.48 -8.38 7.19
CA ALA A 101 9.50 -8.36 6.11
C ALA A 101 9.22 -9.79 5.62
N HIS A 102 7.95 -10.15 5.55
CA HIS A 102 7.50 -11.44 5.06
C HIS A 102 6.19 -11.29 4.30
N GLN A 103 6.00 -12.15 3.31
CA GLN A 103 4.82 -12.11 2.47
C GLN A 103 3.59 -12.61 3.24
N ARG A 104 2.50 -11.85 3.17
CA ARG A 104 1.21 -12.18 3.80
C ARG A 104 0.10 -12.38 2.78
N ALA A 105 0.21 -11.73 1.61
CA ALA A 105 -0.62 -11.99 0.45
C ALA A 105 0.20 -11.84 -0.84
N ALA A 106 -0.38 -12.20 -1.98
CA ALA A 106 0.33 -12.22 -3.28
C ALA A 106 1.09 -10.93 -3.60
N GLN A 107 0.58 -9.77 -3.15
CA GLN A 107 1.19 -8.46 -3.38
C GLN A 107 1.25 -7.63 -2.08
N GLU A 108 1.31 -8.29 -0.93
CA GLU A 108 1.39 -7.62 0.36
C GLU A 108 2.45 -8.29 1.26
N TYR A 109 3.27 -7.45 1.85
CA TYR A 109 4.25 -7.84 2.86
C TYR A 109 3.91 -7.20 4.20
N SER A 110 4.22 -7.89 5.28
CA SER A 110 4.15 -7.34 6.63
C SER A 110 5.51 -7.44 7.30
N ALA A 111 5.73 -6.54 8.24
CA ALA A 111 6.85 -6.58 9.17
C ALA A 111 6.36 -6.09 10.53
N ALA A 112 7.12 -6.40 11.59
CA ALA A 112 6.83 -5.87 12.91
C ALA A 112 8.09 -5.32 13.56
N PHE A 113 7.90 -4.30 14.39
CA PHE A 113 8.95 -3.70 15.18
C PHE A 113 8.46 -3.46 16.61
N THR A 114 9.39 -3.34 17.54
CA THR A 114 9.12 -2.89 18.89
C THR A 114 9.57 -1.45 19.03
N SER A 115 8.80 -0.62 19.75
CA SER A 115 9.20 0.74 20.09
C SER A 115 8.59 1.13 21.43
N ALA A 116 9.40 1.67 22.35
CA ALA A 116 8.99 1.95 23.73
C ALA A 116 8.25 0.78 24.44
N GLY A 117 8.62 -0.47 24.13
CA GLY A 117 7.98 -1.67 24.69
C GLY A 117 6.64 -2.06 24.03
N LEU A 118 6.17 -1.31 23.03
CA LEU A 118 4.99 -1.63 22.24
C LEU A 118 5.38 -2.42 21.00
N ALA A 119 4.63 -3.46 20.68
CA ALA A 119 4.71 -4.13 19.38
C ALA A 119 3.88 -3.35 18.35
N VAL A 120 4.48 -3.06 17.21
CA VAL A 120 3.84 -2.36 16.09
C VAL A 120 4.07 -3.15 14.83
N GLY A 121 2.99 -3.49 14.12
CA GLY A 121 3.08 -4.11 12.82
C GLY A 121 2.83 -3.09 11.71
N ILE A 122 3.46 -3.32 10.56
CA ILE A 122 3.25 -2.55 9.33
C ILE A 122 2.85 -3.48 8.20
N ALA A 123 2.00 -2.98 7.32
CA ALA A 123 1.66 -3.63 6.05
C ALA A 123 2.15 -2.76 4.89
N MET A 124 2.74 -3.40 3.89
CA MET A 124 3.44 -2.79 2.78
C MET A 124 2.92 -3.34 1.45
N ILE A 125 2.69 -2.44 0.50
CA ILE A 125 2.22 -2.76 -0.85
C ILE A 125 3.07 -2.05 -1.91
N PRO A 126 3.02 -2.49 -3.17
CA PRO A 126 3.60 -1.75 -4.28
C PRO A 126 3.01 -0.34 -4.41
N GLY A 127 3.89 0.64 -4.56
CA GLY A 127 3.56 2.05 -4.73
C GLY A 127 4.37 2.69 -5.86
N GLU A 128 4.17 3.99 -6.05
CA GLU A 128 4.97 4.73 -7.02
C GLU A 128 6.45 4.73 -6.58
N GLY A 129 7.35 4.32 -7.47
CA GLY A 129 8.79 4.29 -7.22
C GLY A 129 9.27 3.28 -6.18
N GLY A 130 8.51 2.20 -5.95
CA GLY A 130 8.91 1.06 -5.13
C GLY A 130 7.76 0.49 -4.31
N TRP A 131 8.02 0.28 -3.03
CA TRP A 131 7.05 -0.13 -2.02
C TRP A 131 6.64 1.07 -1.16
N CYS A 132 5.50 0.99 -0.50
CA CYS A 132 5.08 1.98 0.49
C CYS A 132 4.29 1.32 1.61
N VAL A 133 4.24 1.98 2.77
CA VAL A 133 3.45 1.51 3.92
C VAL A 133 2.00 1.89 3.71
N ARG A 134 1.12 0.90 3.77
CA ARG A 134 -0.33 1.09 3.69
C ARG A 134 -1.00 1.17 5.04
N ASP A 135 -0.45 0.55 6.07
CA ASP A 135 -1.07 0.53 7.40
C ASP A 135 0.00 0.28 8.46
N ALA A 136 -0.19 0.87 9.62
CA ALA A 136 0.58 0.61 10.81
C ALA A 136 -0.35 0.49 12.02
N LYS A 137 -0.18 -0.58 12.78
CA LYS A 137 -1.08 -0.97 13.87
C LYS A 137 -0.30 -1.28 15.13
N VAL A 138 -0.73 -0.69 16.25
CA VAL A 138 -0.22 -1.03 17.58
C VAL A 138 -0.88 -2.31 18.06
N GLY A 139 -0.09 -3.21 18.67
CA GLY A 139 -0.57 -4.47 19.24
C GLY A 139 -0.60 -5.65 18.26
N GLY A 140 -0.05 -5.50 17.06
CA GLY A 140 0.09 -6.59 16.09
C GLY A 140 0.17 -6.11 14.65
N GLU A 141 0.23 -7.07 13.73
CA GLU A 141 0.22 -6.78 12.30
C GLU A 141 -1.18 -6.38 11.81
N PRO A 142 -1.28 -5.43 10.87
CA PRO A 142 -2.53 -5.15 10.17
C PRO A 142 -3.12 -6.41 9.54
N GLU A 143 -4.44 -6.43 9.40
CA GLU A 143 -5.12 -7.51 8.71
C GLU A 143 -4.79 -7.48 7.21
N PRO A 144 -4.51 -8.64 6.57
CA PRO A 144 -4.20 -8.68 5.15
C PRO A 144 -5.35 -8.15 4.29
N LEU A 145 -5.03 -7.44 3.21
CA LEU A 145 -6.06 -7.07 2.24
C LEU A 145 -6.55 -8.30 1.45
N PRO A 146 -7.85 -8.36 1.10
CA PRO A 146 -8.36 -9.35 0.15
C PRO A 146 -7.66 -9.28 -1.21
N GLY A 147 -7.24 -8.08 -1.62
CA GLY A 147 -6.45 -7.81 -2.81
C GLY A 147 -6.02 -6.34 -2.90
N ILE A 148 -5.09 -6.03 -3.80
CA ILE A 148 -4.63 -4.65 -4.08
C ILE A 148 -4.92 -4.23 -5.53
N GLU A 149 -5.68 -5.04 -6.27
CA GLU A 149 -6.06 -4.74 -7.64
C GLU A 149 -6.89 -3.46 -7.66
N THR A 150 -6.55 -2.56 -8.57
CA THR A 150 -7.23 -1.27 -8.73
C THR A 150 -7.93 -1.17 -10.08
N ARG A 151 -7.80 -2.19 -10.94
CA ARG A 151 -8.60 -2.29 -12.15
C ARG A 151 -10.04 -2.61 -11.78
N PRO A 152 -11.00 -1.83 -12.28
CA PRO A 152 -12.42 -2.14 -12.09
C PRO A 152 -12.74 -3.55 -12.59
N SER A 153 -13.57 -4.26 -11.84
CA SER A 153 -14.23 -5.46 -12.34
C SER A 153 -15.21 -5.11 -13.47
N PRO A 154 -15.70 -6.10 -14.25
CA PRO A 154 -16.78 -5.85 -15.19
C PRO A 154 -17.97 -5.19 -14.50
N ARG A 155 -18.51 -4.13 -15.12
CA ARG A 155 -19.63 -3.37 -14.57
C ARG A 155 -20.82 -4.29 -14.31
N PRO A 156 -21.38 -4.29 -13.08
CA PRO A 156 -22.54 -5.12 -12.78
C PRO A 156 -23.78 -4.60 -13.51
N ASP A 157 -24.68 -5.50 -13.88
CA ASP A 157 -26.01 -5.12 -14.33
C ASP A 157 -26.80 -4.57 -13.14
N VAL A 158 -27.22 -3.31 -13.22
CA VAL A 158 -28.00 -2.59 -12.20
C VAL A 158 -29.14 -1.85 -12.90
N LYS A 159 -30.31 -1.80 -12.25
CA LYS A 159 -31.53 -1.22 -12.85
C LYS A 159 -31.93 0.12 -12.27
N THR A 160 -31.46 0.46 -11.07
CA THR A 160 -31.76 1.73 -10.39
C THR A 160 -30.50 2.35 -9.80
N GLY A 161 -30.54 3.66 -9.55
CA GLY A 161 -29.51 4.36 -8.78
C GLY A 161 -29.31 3.77 -7.39
N GLU A 162 -30.42 3.43 -6.72
CA GLU A 162 -30.39 2.77 -5.41
C GLU A 162 -29.63 1.43 -5.45
N GLU A 163 -29.84 0.60 -6.48
CA GLU A 163 -29.11 -0.66 -6.64
C GLU A 163 -27.61 -0.41 -6.88
N ALA A 164 -27.27 0.57 -7.73
CA ALA A 164 -25.89 0.95 -8.00
C ALA A 164 -25.18 1.45 -6.74
N GLY A 165 -25.82 2.36 -5.99
CA GLY A 165 -25.31 2.89 -4.73
C GLY A 165 -25.18 1.84 -3.63
N THR A 166 -26.13 0.90 -3.54
CA THR A 166 -26.07 -0.20 -2.57
C THR A 166 -24.90 -1.14 -2.88
N LYS A 167 -24.74 -1.55 -4.15
CA LYS A 167 -23.59 -2.38 -4.56
C LYS A 167 -22.25 -1.70 -4.32
N PHE A 168 -22.20 -0.37 -4.49
CA PHE A 168 -21.02 0.42 -4.15
C PHE A 168 -20.70 0.36 -2.66
N VAL A 169 -21.70 0.56 -1.79
CA VAL A 169 -21.54 0.47 -0.33
C VAL A 169 -21.15 -0.94 0.11
N ASP A 170 -21.77 -1.97 -0.47
CA ASP A 170 -21.42 -3.37 -0.21
C ASP A 170 -19.95 -3.65 -0.57
N ALA A 171 -19.48 -3.12 -1.69
CA ALA A 171 -18.08 -3.24 -2.09
C ALA A 171 -17.12 -2.51 -1.15
N ILE A 172 -17.50 -1.33 -0.62
CA ILE A 172 -16.72 -0.64 0.42
C ILE A 172 -16.61 -1.53 1.67
N ASN A 173 -17.75 -2.02 2.17
CA ASN A 173 -17.82 -2.87 3.36
C ASN A 173 -17.03 -4.19 3.18
N ALA A 174 -17.04 -4.76 1.98
CA ALA A 174 -16.29 -5.96 1.63
C ALA A 174 -14.80 -5.70 1.39
N ARG A 175 -14.36 -4.43 1.41
CA ARG A 175 -13.01 -3.98 1.04
C ARG A 175 -12.59 -4.42 -0.37
N ASP A 176 -13.54 -4.41 -1.30
CA ASP A 176 -13.36 -4.82 -2.70
C ASP A 176 -13.25 -3.60 -3.62
N ILE A 177 -12.01 -3.17 -3.85
CA ILE A 177 -11.71 -2.02 -4.72
C ILE A 177 -12.18 -2.26 -6.16
N PRO A 178 -11.86 -3.40 -6.83
CA PRO A 178 -12.36 -3.66 -8.17
C PRO A 178 -13.88 -3.58 -8.29
N ALA A 179 -14.63 -4.12 -7.31
CA ALA A 179 -16.09 -4.04 -7.32
C ALA A 179 -16.58 -2.61 -7.09
N ALA A 180 -16.02 -1.88 -6.12
CA ALA A 180 -16.41 -0.49 -5.83
C ALA A 180 -16.13 0.44 -7.02
N LEU A 181 -15.01 0.25 -7.71
CA LEU A 181 -14.68 1.03 -8.91
C LEU A 181 -15.54 0.64 -10.12
N SER A 182 -16.06 -0.59 -10.19
CA SER A 182 -16.87 -1.07 -11.33
C SER A 182 -18.24 -0.44 -11.45
N VAL A 183 -18.76 0.12 -10.36
CA VAL A 183 -20.07 0.78 -10.29
C VAL A 183 -19.99 2.30 -10.44
N LEU A 184 -18.78 2.86 -10.47
CA LEU A 184 -18.57 4.27 -10.75
C LEU A 184 -18.89 4.58 -12.23
N CYS A 185 -19.39 5.78 -12.50
CA CYS A 185 -19.59 6.24 -13.87
C CYS A 185 -18.25 6.39 -14.61
N ASP A 186 -18.24 6.17 -15.93
CA ASP A 186 -17.00 6.18 -16.72
C ASP A 186 -16.22 7.49 -16.60
N LYS A 187 -16.92 8.62 -16.40
CA LYS A 187 -16.34 9.96 -16.36
C LYS A 187 -16.15 10.54 -14.95
N VAL A 188 -16.16 9.71 -13.90
CA VAL A 188 -15.86 10.24 -12.55
C VAL A 188 -14.43 10.80 -12.49
N PRO A 189 -14.21 11.92 -11.78
CA PRO A 189 -12.87 12.47 -11.55
C PRO A 189 -11.94 11.47 -10.86
N ASP A 190 -10.64 11.57 -11.13
CA ASP A 190 -9.62 10.74 -10.47
C ASP A 190 -9.66 10.92 -8.95
N THR A 191 -9.97 12.13 -8.46
CA THR A 191 -10.15 12.40 -7.03
C THR A 191 -11.23 11.54 -6.39
N THR A 192 -12.31 11.22 -7.12
CA THR A 192 -13.35 10.31 -6.63
C THR A 192 -12.81 8.89 -6.57
N ARG A 193 -12.16 8.41 -7.64
CA ARG A 193 -11.59 7.04 -7.66
C ARG A 193 -10.53 6.83 -6.59
N ASP A 194 -9.67 7.82 -6.39
CA ASP A 194 -8.63 7.80 -5.36
C ASP A 194 -9.23 7.87 -3.96
N GLY A 195 -10.29 8.68 -3.79
CA GLY A 195 -11.08 8.75 -2.56
C GLY A 195 -11.72 7.41 -2.19
N VAL A 196 -12.32 6.70 -3.15
CA VAL A 196 -12.90 5.35 -2.92
C VAL A 196 -11.84 4.38 -2.43
N GLN A 197 -10.69 4.33 -3.11
CA GLN A 197 -9.57 3.49 -2.70
C GLN A 197 -9.12 3.83 -1.28
N GLN A 198 -8.94 5.13 -0.99
CA GLN A 198 -8.50 5.60 0.31
C GLN A 198 -9.48 5.21 1.43
N VAL A 199 -10.78 5.34 1.20
CA VAL A 199 -11.82 4.99 2.19
C VAL A 199 -11.87 3.48 2.45
N ILE A 200 -11.75 2.65 1.41
CA ILE A 200 -11.69 1.19 1.55
C ILE A 200 -10.48 0.77 2.41
N HIS A 201 -9.31 1.37 2.18
CA HIS A 201 -8.12 1.08 2.99
C HIS A 201 -8.20 1.64 4.41
N GLY A 202 -8.98 2.71 4.63
CA GLY A 202 -9.29 3.26 5.95
C GLY A 202 -10.20 2.39 6.81
N GLU A 203 -10.55 1.18 6.34
CA GLU A 203 -11.46 0.24 7.00
C GLU A 203 -12.84 0.84 7.27
N ALA A 204 -13.32 1.68 6.37
CA ALA A 204 -14.64 2.27 6.50
C ALA A 204 -15.73 1.21 6.39
N SER A 205 -16.79 1.39 7.19
CA SER A 205 -18.00 0.60 7.09
C SER A 205 -19.22 1.52 7.12
N TYR A 206 -20.14 1.33 6.18
CA TYR A 206 -21.33 2.15 6.03
C TYR A 206 -22.59 1.30 5.97
N THR A 207 -23.69 1.88 6.44
CA THR A 207 -25.06 1.41 6.28
C THR A 207 -25.83 2.47 5.51
N VAL A 208 -26.67 2.05 4.56
CA VAL A 208 -27.58 2.97 3.86
C VAL A 208 -28.77 3.24 4.78
N ASP A 209 -28.92 4.49 5.22
CA ASP A 209 -30.02 4.91 6.10
C ASP A 209 -31.26 5.31 5.29
N LYS A 210 -31.03 5.97 4.15
CA LYS A 210 -32.08 6.57 3.32
C LYS A 210 -31.62 6.68 1.87
N ALA A 211 -32.55 6.53 0.94
CA ALA A 211 -32.36 6.86 -0.47
C ALA A 211 -33.40 7.92 -0.92
N ASP A 212 -32.94 9.03 -1.50
CA ASP A 212 -33.76 10.04 -2.14
C ASP A 212 -33.68 9.89 -3.66
N VAL A 213 -34.79 9.49 -4.29
CA VAL A 213 -34.88 9.31 -5.74
C VAL A 213 -35.42 10.58 -6.39
N LEU A 214 -34.56 11.30 -7.10
CA LEU A 214 -34.87 12.55 -7.79
C LEU A 214 -35.20 12.27 -9.26
N THR A 215 -36.43 11.84 -9.52
CA THR A 215 -36.87 11.39 -10.86
C THR A 215 -36.70 12.43 -11.97
N THR A 216 -36.90 13.72 -11.68
CA THR A 216 -36.70 14.80 -12.66
C THR A 216 -35.24 15.10 -12.97
N ALA A 217 -34.35 14.76 -12.05
CA ALA A 217 -32.91 14.96 -12.20
C ALA A 217 -32.20 13.65 -12.61
N GLU A 218 -32.94 12.54 -12.74
CA GLU A 218 -32.41 11.21 -13.02
C GLU A 218 -31.23 10.86 -12.09
N GLN A 219 -31.41 11.12 -10.80
CA GLN A 219 -30.39 10.99 -9.77
C GLN A 219 -30.98 10.31 -8.54
N THR A 220 -30.23 9.42 -7.91
CA THR A 220 -30.50 8.93 -6.55
C THR A 220 -29.40 9.38 -5.60
N ILE A 221 -29.77 9.78 -4.38
CA ILE A 221 -28.85 10.16 -3.31
C ILE A 221 -29.04 9.18 -2.17
N LEU A 222 -27.98 8.45 -1.79
CA LEU A 222 -27.97 7.57 -0.63
C LEU A 222 -27.28 8.28 0.52
N HIS A 223 -27.97 8.37 1.64
CA HIS A 223 -27.47 8.86 2.91
C HIS A 223 -26.97 7.68 3.74
N LEU A 224 -25.76 7.79 4.24
CA LEU A 224 -25.06 6.71 4.92
C LEU A 224 -24.74 7.09 6.36
N SER A 225 -24.87 6.13 7.26
CA SER A 225 -24.22 6.16 8.57
C SER A 225 -23.08 5.17 8.58
N GLY A 226 -21.92 5.58 9.12
CA GLY A 226 -20.76 4.70 9.11
C GLY A 226 -19.71 5.03 10.14
N LEU A 227 -18.68 4.18 10.15
CA LEU A 227 -17.46 4.34 10.90
C LEU A 227 -16.29 4.37 9.93
N ILE A 228 -15.38 5.34 10.08
CA ILE A 228 -14.07 5.35 9.41
C ILE A 228 -13.02 5.27 10.52
N ASP A 229 -12.21 4.21 10.52
CA ASP A 229 -11.26 3.93 11.61
C ASP A 229 -11.90 4.00 13.02
N GLY A 230 -13.15 3.54 13.14
CA GLY A 230 -13.91 3.54 14.40
C GLY A 230 -14.48 4.90 14.82
N VAL A 231 -14.29 5.96 14.03
CA VAL A 231 -14.90 7.27 14.24
C VAL A 231 -16.18 7.37 13.42
N GLN A 232 -17.27 7.83 14.04
CA GLN A 232 -18.55 8.02 13.35
C GLN A 232 -18.42 9.08 12.25
N GLY A 233 -18.76 8.70 11.02
CA GLY A 233 -18.74 9.57 9.85
C GLY A 233 -20.01 9.32 9.02
N PRO A 234 -20.87 10.34 8.81
CA PRO A 234 -21.93 10.23 7.82
C PRO A 234 -21.31 10.21 6.42
N GLY A 235 -21.91 9.46 5.51
CA GLY A 235 -21.46 9.39 4.13
C GLY A 235 -22.60 9.69 3.17
N ARG A 236 -22.24 10.06 1.94
CA ARG A 236 -23.20 10.30 0.87
C ARG A 236 -22.71 9.72 -0.44
N VAL A 237 -23.58 9.00 -1.12
CA VAL A 237 -23.35 8.47 -2.47
C VAL A 237 -24.38 9.10 -3.39
N GLU A 238 -23.92 9.64 -4.51
CA GLU A 238 -24.80 10.16 -5.56
C GLU A 238 -24.66 9.32 -6.82
N THR A 239 -25.79 9.11 -7.50
CA THR A 239 -25.85 8.33 -8.73
C THR A 239 -26.35 9.16 -9.91
N GLU A 240 -26.05 8.67 -11.11
CA GLU A 240 -26.69 9.09 -12.35
C GLU A 240 -27.48 7.88 -12.87
N ASP A 241 -28.80 7.98 -12.85
CA ASP A 241 -29.72 6.88 -13.12
C ASP A 241 -29.98 6.74 -14.62
N GLY A 242 -29.85 7.84 -15.37
CA GLY A 242 -30.00 7.91 -16.82
C GLY A 242 -28.70 7.71 -17.62
N ALA A 243 -27.60 7.35 -16.95
CA ALA A 243 -26.29 7.25 -17.60
C ALA A 243 -26.27 6.21 -18.74
N GLU A 244 -25.44 6.47 -19.76
CA GLU A 244 -25.17 5.53 -20.84
C GLU A 244 -24.55 4.24 -20.25
N GLY A 245 -25.17 3.09 -20.53
CA GLY A 245 -24.79 1.80 -19.91
C GLY A 245 -25.49 1.48 -18.59
N GLY A 246 -26.48 2.29 -18.17
CA GLY A 246 -27.31 2.09 -16.98
C GLY A 246 -26.89 2.96 -15.81
N PRO A 247 -27.57 2.85 -14.65
CA PRO A 247 -27.23 3.60 -13.45
C PRO A 247 -25.79 3.39 -12.95
N CYS A 248 -25.17 4.43 -12.41
CA CYS A 248 -23.84 4.37 -11.79
C CYS A 248 -23.64 5.44 -10.72
N VAL A 249 -22.58 5.28 -9.92
CA VAL A 249 -22.17 6.25 -8.91
C VAL A 249 -21.33 7.37 -9.54
N THR A 250 -21.74 8.61 -9.36
CA THR A 250 -21.03 9.81 -9.85
C THR A 250 -20.13 10.43 -8.80
N SER A 251 -20.54 10.35 -7.53
CA SER A 251 -19.78 10.92 -6.41
C SER A 251 -19.94 10.10 -5.14
N PHE A 252 -18.90 10.15 -4.32
CA PHE A 252 -18.89 9.60 -2.98
C PHE A 252 -18.17 10.55 -2.04
N SER A 253 -18.85 10.93 -0.96
CA SER A 253 -18.36 11.85 0.04
C SER A 253 -18.43 11.17 1.42
N PRO A 254 -17.29 10.74 1.99
CA PRO A 254 -17.25 9.91 3.21
C PRO A 254 -17.51 10.66 4.52
N ASP A 255 -17.68 11.98 4.49
CA ASP A 255 -17.89 12.84 5.67
C ASP A 255 -19.00 13.88 5.43
N SER A 256 -20.06 13.49 4.73
CA SER A 256 -21.16 14.39 4.38
C SER A 256 -22.52 13.73 4.46
N ASP A 257 -23.51 14.52 4.84
CA ASP A 257 -24.94 14.25 4.71
C ASP A 257 -25.56 15.27 3.72
#